data_AF-A0A6N2DTH8-F1
#
_entry.id   AF-A0A6N2DTH8-F1
#
_cell.length_a   1.000
_cell.length_b   1.000
_cell.length_c   1.000
_cell.angle_alpha   90.00
_cell.angle_beta   90.00
_cell.angle_gamma   90.00
#
_symmetry.space_group_name_H-M   'P 1'
#
loop_
_entity.id
_entity.type
_entity.pdbx_description
1 polymer ?
#
loop_
_entity_poly.entity_id
_entity_poly.type
_entity_poly.pdbx_seq_one_letter_code
_entity_poly.pdbx_strand_id
1 'polypeptide(L)'
;MTVYMVDRDLPGVTLDALGAAQAKAIATAEEYQRNGRDVRYIRSTFVPGESHCMCLFEAASAKDVTDLNDEAGIPYTRVTEALDLTP
;
A
#
# COMPACT_ATOMS: atom_id res chain seq x y z
N MET A 1 -7.63 -12.71 5.30
CA MET A 1 -8.37 -11.45 5.46
C MET A 1 -8.68 -10.85 4.10
N THR A 2 -9.47 -9.78 4.04
CA THR A 2 -9.79 -9.07 2.79
C THR A 2 -8.55 -8.40 2.22
N VAL A 3 -8.40 -8.42 0.88
CA VAL A 3 -7.34 -7.67 0.21
C VAL A 3 -7.86 -6.29 -0.18
N TYR A 4 -7.05 -5.28 0.09
CA TYR A 4 -7.30 -3.90 -0.31
C TYR A 4 -6.18 -3.44 -1.24
N MET A 5 -6.57 -2.66 -2.23
CA MET A 5 -5.69 -1.98 -3.16
C MET A 5 -5.64 -0.51 -2.85
N VAL A 6 -4.43 0.05 -2.87
CA VAL A 6 -4.15 1.47 -2.76
C VAL A 6 -3.61 1.94 -4.10
N ASP A 7 -4.36 2.82 -4.75
CA ASP A 7 -3.96 3.46 -6.00
C ASP A 7 -3.20 4.74 -5.73
N ARG A 8 -2.16 5.00 -6.52
CA ARG A 8 -1.32 6.20 -6.40
C ARG A 8 -0.96 6.74 -7.78
N ASP A 9 -1.11 8.04 -7.95
CA ASP A 9 -0.56 8.76 -9.10
C ASP A 9 0.76 9.41 -8.68
N LEU A 10 1.84 9.00 -9.33
CA LEU A 10 3.22 9.31 -8.97
C LEU A 10 4.00 9.92 -10.17
N PRO A 11 3.54 11.03 -10.77
CA PRO A 11 4.21 11.66 -11.89
C PRO A 11 5.64 12.09 -11.53
N GLY A 12 6.62 11.65 -12.31
CA GLY A 12 8.02 12.00 -12.10
C GLY A 12 8.71 11.30 -10.92
N VAL A 13 8.10 10.26 -10.35
CA VAL A 13 8.72 9.48 -9.27
C VAL A 13 9.98 8.76 -9.76
N THR A 14 11.02 8.76 -8.94
CA THR A 14 12.24 7.97 -9.19
C THR A 14 12.07 6.56 -8.62
N LEU A 15 12.87 5.60 -9.12
CA LEU A 15 12.87 4.24 -8.55
C LEU A 15 13.28 4.23 -7.07
N ASP A 16 14.22 5.08 -6.67
CA ASP A 16 14.62 5.22 -5.26
C ASP A 16 13.48 5.74 -4.38
N ALA A 17 12.72 6.74 -4.87
CA ALA A 17 11.56 7.26 -4.16
C ALA A 17 10.44 6.22 -4.06
N LEU A 18 10.22 5.43 -5.11
CA LEU A 18 9.26 4.32 -5.12
C LEU A 18 9.66 3.24 -4.09
N GLY A 19 10.94 2.85 -4.06
CA GLY A 19 11.48 1.90 -3.08
C GLY A 19 11.39 2.42 -1.65
N ALA A 20 11.69 3.70 -1.41
CA ALA A 20 11.56 4.32 -0.10
C ALA A 20 10.09 4.36 0.38
N ALA A 21 9.14 4.66 -0.51
CA ALA A 21 7.71 4.61 -0.20
C ALA A 21 7.25 3.19 0.15
N GLN A 22 7.69 2.18 -0.61
CA GLN A 22 7.42 0.79 -0.31
C GLN A 22 7.98 0.38 1.06
N ALA A 23 9.24 0.73 1.35
CA ALA A 23 9.88 0.41 2.62
C ALA A 23 9.14 1.04 3.81
N LYS A 24 8.66 2.29 3.68
CA LYS A 24 7.82 2.94 4.69
C LYS A 24 6.52 2.18 4.93
N ALA A 25 5.81 1.80 3.86
CA ALA A 25 4.55 1.06 3.98
C ALA A 25 4.75 -0.29 4.70
N ILE A 26 5.84 -1.01 4.38
CA ILE A 26 6.19 -2.28 5.03
C ILE A 26 6.50 -2.05 6.51
N ALA A 27 7.35 -1.07 6.85
CA ALA A 27 7.74 -0.79 8.22
C ALA A 27 6.53 -0.41 9.11
N THR A 28 5.61 0.42 8.59
CA THR A 28 4.38 0.78 9.30
C THR A 28 3.43 -0.41 9.47
N ALA A 29 3.32 -1.27 8.45
CA ALA A 29 2.54 -2.52 8.54
C ALA A 29 3.09 -3.45 9.64
N GLU A 30 4.41 -3.63 9.69
CA GLU A 30 5.07 -4.42 10.73
C GLU A 30 4.85 -3.82 12.13
N GLU A 31 4.84 -2.50 12.27
CA GLU A 31 4.52 -1.83 13.53
C GLU A 31 3.06 -2.08 13.95
N TYR A 32 2.12 -1.98 13.01
CA TYR A 32 0.71 -2.27 13.25
C TYR A 32 0.54 -3.70 13.75
N GLN A 33 1.20 -4.66 13.09
CA GLN A 33 1.15 -6.07 13.47
C GLN A 33 1.72 -6.29 14.88
N ARG A 34 2.84 -5.64 15.24
CA ARG A 34 3.40 -5.68 16.61
C ARG A 34 2.44 -5.10 17.66
N ASN A 35 1.61 -4.13 17.27
CA ASN A 35 0.61 -3.49 18.13
C ASN A 35 -0.78 -4.16 18.06
N GLY A 36 -0.89 -5.34 17.42
CA GLY A 36 -2.14 -6.11 17.35
C GLY A 36 -3.14 -5.67 16.28
N ARG A 37 -2.74 -4.76 15.39
CA ARG A 37 -3.51 -4.39 14.18
C ARG A 37 -2.98 -5.21 13.00
N ASP A 38 -3.75 -6.17 12.53
CA ASP A 38 -3.32 -7.06 11.47
C ASP A 38 -3.50 -6.40 10.09
N VAL A 39 -2.46 -5.67 9.66
CA VAL A 39 -2.33 -5.10 8.32
C VAL A 39 -1.02 -5.59 7.74
N ARG A 40 -1.07 -6.26 6.59
CA ARG A 40 0.10 -6.87 5.95
C ARG A 40 0.29 -6.32 4.54
N TYR A 41 1.50 -5.82 4.26
CA TYR A 41 1.90 -5.49 2.90
C TYR A 41 2.09 -6.77 2.08
N ILE A 42 1.46 -6.87 0.91
CA ILE A 42 1.57 -8.04 0.03
C ILE A 42 2.60 -7.76 -1.07
N ARG A 43 2.28 -6.81 -1.95
CA ARG A 43 3.06 -6.48 -3.15
C ARG A 43 2.66 -5.13 -3.72
N SER A 44 3.47 -4.60 -4.62
CA SER A 44 3.12 -3.45 -5.45
C SER A 44 3.41 -3.72 -6.92
N THR A 45 2.68 -3.04 -7.78
CA THR A 45 2.96 -2.95 -9.21
C THR A 45 2.97 -1.50 -9.62
N PHE A 46 4.07 -1.06 -10.25
CA PHE A 46 4.18 0.27 -10.82
C PHE A 46 4.12 0.16 -12.33
N VAL A 47 3.31 1.01 -12.96
CA VAL A 47 3.14 1.12 -14.41
C VAL A 47 3.80 2.42 -14.87
N PRO A 48 5.05 2.40 -15.37
CA PRO A 48 5.79 3.61 -15.70
C PRO A 48 5.09 4.48 -16.75
N GLY A 49 4.42 3.87 -17.72
CA GLY A 49 3.69 4.57 -18.78
C GLY A 49 2.49 5.39 -18.29
N GLU A 50 1.96 5.07 -17.10
CA GLU A 50 0.83 5.75 -16.48
C GLU A 50 1.25 6.56 -15.25
N SER A 51 2.53 6.45 -14.84
CA SER A 51 3.00 6.95 -13.55
C SER A 51 2.13 6.48 -12.38
N HIS A 52 1.61 5.25 -12.48
CA HIS A 52 0.59 4.74 -11.57
C HIS A 52 1.14 3.56 -10.74
N CYS A 53 0.88 3.56 -9.44
CA CYS A 53 1.30 2.50 -8.53
C CYS A 53 0.09 1.89 -7.80
N MET A 54 -0.01 0.57 -7.85
CA MET A 54 -1.01 -0.21 -7.13
C MET A 54 -0.30 -0.98 -6.02
N CYS A 55 -0.63 -0.70 -4.76
CA CYS A 55 -0.12 -1.44 -3.60
C CYS A 55 -1.23 -2.32 -3.01
N LEU A 56 -0.96 -3.60 -2.79
CA LEU A 56 -1.89 -4.55 -2.19
C LEU A 56 -1.56 -4.80 -0.73
N PHE A 57 -2.59 -4.74 0.11
CA PHE A 57 -2.53 -4.99 1.54
C PHE A 57 -3.60 -6.01 1.92
N GLU A 58 -3.28 -6.89 2.87
CA GLU A 58 -4.27 -7.70 3.55
C GLU A 58 -4.61 -7.03 4.89
N ALA A 59 -5.90 -6.84 5.19
CA ALA A 59 -6.34 -6.16 6.40
C ALA A 59 -7.77 -6.54 6.82
N ALA A 60 -8.13 -6.23 8.06
CA ALA A 60 -9.50 -6.38 8.56
C ALA A 60 -10.48 -5.35 7.95
N SER A 61 -10.01 -4.16 7.57
CA SER A 61 -10.84 -3.08 7.04
C SER A 61 -10.09 -2.13 6.10
N ALA A 62 -10.82 -1.46 5.20
CA ALA A 62 -10.26 -0.38 4.38
C ALA A 62 -9.72 0.79 5.23
N LYS A 63 -10.33 1.01 6.41
CA LYS A 63 -9.89 2.03 7.37
C LYS A 63 -8.49 1.75 7.87
N ASP A 64 -8.15 0.50 8.21
CA ASP A 64 -6.82 0.17 8.69
C ASP A 64 -5.73 0.43 7.64
N VAL A 65 -6.04 0.18 6.37
CA VAL A 65 -5.14 0.48 5.25
C VAL A 65 -5.04 1.98 5.00
N THR A 66 -6.14 2.72 5.16
CA THR A 66 -6.17 4.19 5.08
C THR A 66 -5.27 4.79 6.16
N ASP A 67 -5.49 4.41 7.43
CA ASP A 67 -4.73 4.88 8.58
C ASP A 67 -3.22 4.57 8.41
N LEU A 68 -2.88 3.38 7.92
CA LEU A 68 -1.49 3.00 7.65
C LEU A 68 -0.83 3.93 6.63
N ASN A 69 -1.53 4.26 5.54
CA ASN A 69 -0.97 5.12 4.49
C ASN A 69 -0.85 6.58 4.95
N ASP A 70 -1.81 7.06 5.73
CA ASP A 70 -1.79 8.39 6.34
C ASP A 70 -0.61 8.50 7.32
N GLU A 71 -0.40 7.50 8.18
CA GLU A 71 0.68 7.46 9.17
C GLU A 71 2.06 7.31 8.52
N ALA A 72 2.17 6.47 7.48
CA ALA A 72 3.38 6.35 6.68
C ALA A 72 3.68 7.62 5.85
N GLY A 73 2.73 8.55 5.74
CA GLY A 73 2.85 9.79 4.98
C GLY A 73 3.01 9.56 3.48
N ILE A 74 2.37 8.53 2.93
CA ILE A 74 2.51 8.15 1.53
C ILE A 74 1.24 8.55 0.77
N PRO A 75 1.31 9.43 -0.24
CA PRO A 75 0.13 9.88 -0.96
C PRO A 75 -0.55 8.75 -1.74
N TYR A 76 -1.88 8.79 -1.80
CA TYR A 76 -2.73 7.86 -2.53
C TYR A 76 -3.98 8.58 -3.05
N THR A 77 -4.64 7.98 -4.05
CA THR A 77 -5.87 8.51 -4.64
C THR A 77 -7.10 7.79 -4.12
N ARG A 78 -7.01 6.48 -3.83
CA ARG A 78 -8.06 5.71 -3.17
C ARG A 78 -7.53 4.45 -2.48
N VAL A 79 -8.32 3.97 -1.52
CA VAL A 79 -8.24 2.63 -0.93
C VAL A 79 -9.54 1.91 -1.28
N THR A 80 -9.45 0.73 -1.87
CA THR A 80 -10.63 -0.06 -2.27
C THR A 80 -10.38 -1.55 -2.01
N GLU A 81 -11.44 -2.31 -1.73
CA GLU A 81 -11.34 -3.78 -1.73
C GLU A 81 -10.96 -4.27 -3.13
N ALA A 82 -10.13 -5.32 -3.18
CA ALA A 82 -9.60 -5.92 -4.40
C ALA A 82 -9.53 -7.44 -4.29
N LEU A 83 -9.59 -8.12 -5.44
CA LEU A 83 -9.36 -9.56 -5.53
C LEU A 83 -7.93 -9.81 -6.01
N ASP A 84 -7.08 -10.34 -5.15
CA ASP A 84 -5.72 -10.74 -5.51
C ASP A 84 -5.71 -12.17 -6.05
N LEU A 85 -5.91 -12.31 -7.37
CA LEU A 85 -5.99 -13.60 -8.04
C LEU A 85 -4.58 -14.14 -8.32
N THR A 86 -4.04 -14.96 -7.41
CA THR A 86 -2.81 -15.72 -7.63
C THR A 86 -3.08 -16.99 -8.45
N PRO A 87 -2.19 -17.41 -9.37
CA PRO A 87 -2.35 -18.62 -10.19
C PRO A 87 -2.55 -19.91 -9.40
#